data_AF-A0A9Q3J220-F1
#
_entry.id   AF-A0A9Q3J220-F1
#
_cell.length_a   1.000
_cell.length_b   1.000
_cell.length_c   1.000
_cell.angle_alpha   90.00
_cell.angle_beta   90.00
_cell.angle_gamma   90.00
#
_symmetry.space_group_name_H-M   'P 1'
#
loop_
_entity.id
_entity.type
_entity.pdbx_description
1 polymer ?
#
loop_
_entity_poly.entity_id
_entity_poly.type
_entity_poly.pdbx_seq_one_letter_code
_entity_poly.pdbx_strand_id
1 'polypeptide(L)'
;MSQQLFANCKTNPNHHYALHVKAQLSWWGPLRGISENSGERLNGFLQRMKNNGQADKFGLTIMKSFCQWQRLFTTMPLHPNKSKCEESELDFQLNWSLYIQLLDCLKKTSPEMCDYSNLPHPKGANIFLNYAKELRSIECGKGPSIFKVLNKPPNNIIKYKATHGNVLHGAVAHILKVCSTDNTYVFLVVKTMKKIHHASNTLDVILKRLSIVHCERGLVNDLVKAENVSGICAYRNLPAWSLDQKDPTIMVHVLKDCESGPTSELTSV
;
A
#
# COMPACT_ATOMS: atom_id res chain seq x y z
N MET A 1 3.05 -50.77 -2.54
CA MET A 1 4.44 -50.68 -2.07
C MET A 1 4.62 -49.95 -0.73
N SER A 2 3.83 -48.92 -0.36
CA SER A 2 4.02 -48.23 0.93
C SER A 2 3.59 -49.02 2.18
N GLN A 3 2.54 -49.85 2.10
CA GLN A 3 2.07 -50.67 3.23
C GLN A 3 3.01 -51.83 3.60
N GLN A 4 3.82 -52.31 2.65
CA GLN A 4 4.83 -53.34 2.91
C GLN A 4 6.08 -52.79 3.61
N LEU A 5 6.34 -51.48 3.50
CA LEU A 5 7.50 -50.81 4.11
C LEU A 5 7.18 -50.22 5.50
N PHE A 6 5.91 -49.96 5.81
CA PHE A 6 5.49 -49.33 7.07
C PHE A 6 4.25 -50.00 7.67
N ALA A 7 4.40 -51.23 8.16
CA ALA A 7 3.30 -52.08 8.64
C ALA A 7 2.49 -51.50 9.82
N ASN A 8 3.06 -50.59 10.62
CA ASN A 8 2.42 -50.03 11.83
C ASN A 8 2.08 -48.53 11.72
N CYS A 9 2.11 -47.93 10.53
CA CYS A 9 1.87 -46.49 10.40
C CYS A 9 0.36 -46.18 10.42
N LYS A 10 -0.11 -45.52 11.49
CA LYS A 10 -1.51 -45.10 11.64
C LYS A 10 -1.83 -44.00 10.62
N THR A 11 -2.55 -44.36 9.56
CA THR A 11 -2.96 -43.43 8.51
C THR A 11 -3.98 -42.43 9.06
N ASN A 12 -3.52 -41.22 9.38
CA ASN A 12 -4.40 -40.08 9.70
C ASN A 12 -5.24 -39.72 8.44
N PRO A 13 -6.51 -39.30 8.56
CA PRO A 13 -7.35 -38.79 7.46
C PRO A 13 -6.62 -37.94 6.40
N ASN A 14 -5.67 -37.09 6.82
CA ASN A 14 -4.88 -36.26 5.89
C ASN A 14 -3.99 -37.07 4.93
N HIS A 15 -3.55 -38.26 5.32
CA HIS A 15 -2.80 -39.17 4.43
C HIS A 15 -3.72 -39.83 3.40
N HIS A 16 -4.98 -40.10 3.76
CA HIS A 16 -5.97 -40.59 2.83
C HIS A 16 -6.29 -39.53 1.76
N TYR A 17 -6.34 -38.25 2.15
CA TYR A 17 -6.47 -37.14 1.20
C TYR A 17 -5.33 -37.14 0.17
N ALA A 18 -4.07 -37.27 0.61
CA ALA A 18 -2.90 -37.29 -0.29
C ALA A 18 -2.91 -38.44 -1.31
N LEU A 19 -3.51 -39.59 -0.98
CA LEU A 19 -3.66 -40.72 -1.91
C LEU A 19 -4.61 -40.40 -3.07
N HIS A 20 -5.63 -39.58 -2.83
CA HIS A 20 -6.64 -39.21 -3.83
C HIS A 20 -6.32 -37.92 -4.58
N VAL A 21 -5.35 -37.11 -4.12
CA VAL A 21 -4.95 -35.84 -4.75
C VAL A 21 -4.64 -36.01 -6.24
N LYS A 22 -3.97 -37.09 -6.66
CA LYS A 22 -3.66 -37.33 -8.08
C LYS A 22 -4.92 -37.57 -8.92
N ALA A 23 -5.86 -38.37 -8.40
CA ALA A 23 -7.13 -38.63 -9.09
C ALA A 23 -7.99 -37.36 -9.14
N GLN A 24 -8.02 -36.59 -8.06
CA GLN A 24 -8.74 -35.33 -7.99
C GLN A 24 -8.13 -34.27 -8.93
N LEU A 25 -6.81 -34.15 -9.01
CA LEU A 25 -6.13 -33.28 -9.97
C LEU A 25 -6.43 -33.68 -11.43
N SER A 26 -6.53 -34.97 -11.72
CA SER A 26 -6.86 -35.46 -13.06
C SER A 26 -8.31 -35.17 -13.46
N TRP A 27 -9.25 -35.25 -12.52
CA TRP A 27 -10.67 -35.03 -12.80
C TRP A 27 -11.05 -33.55 -12.79
N TRP A 28 -10.46 -32.77 -11.90
CA TRP A 28 -10.90 -31.41 -11.63
C TRP A 28 -9.87 -30.33 -12.03
N GLY A 29 -8.67 -30.72 -12.45
CA GLY A 29 -7.57 -29.80 -12.71
C GLY A 29 -6.89 -29.31 -11.42
N PRO A 30 -6.06 -28.25 -11.48
CA PRO A 30 -5.28 -27.75 -10.35
C PRO A 30 -6.16 -27.47 -9.12
N LEU A 31 -5.95 -28.22 -8.03
CA LEU A 31 -6.75 -28.17 -6.79
C LEU A 31 -6.76 -26.82 -6.09
N ARG A 32 -5.92 -25.87 -6.51
CA ARG A 32 -5.93 -24.48 -6.04
C ARG A 32 -7.27 -23.78 -6.29
N GLY A 33 -8.03 -24.20 -7.30
CA GLY A 33 -9.39 -23.72 -7.54
C GLY A 33 -10.47 -24.33 -6.64
N ILE A 34 -10.19 -25.48 -6.02
CA ILE A 34 -11.14 -26.29 -5.21
C ILE A 34 -10.80 -26.24 -3.72
N SER A 35 -9.71 -25.57 -3.34
CA SER A 35 -9.26 -25.50 -1.95
C SER A 35 -10.34 -24.92 -1.03
N GLU A 36 -10.46 -25.54 0.15
CA GLU A 36 -11.32 -25.16 1.27
C GLU A 36 -11.28 -23.65 1.59
N ASN A 37 -10.12 -23.03 1.38
CA ASN A 37 -9.88 -21.58 1.54
C ASN A 37 -10.81 -20.71 0.68
N SER A 38 -11.24 -21.18 -0.50
CA SER A 38 -12.21 -20.45 -1.34
C SER A 38 -13.62 -20.52 -0.73
N GLY A 39 -13.98 -21.65 -0.13
CA GLY A 39 -15.22 -21.84 0.62
C GLY A 39 -15.26 -21.00 1.90
N GLU A 40 -14.16 -20.95 2.65
CA GLU A 40 -14.04 -20.09 3.84
C GLU A 40 -14.17 -18.60 3.51
N ARG A 41 -13.56 -18.16 2.41
CA ARG A 41 -13.69 -16.78 1.90
C ARG A 41 -15.13 -16.48 1.49
N LEU A 42 -15.80 -17.41 0.82
CA LEU A 42 -17.21 -17.28 0.47
C LEU A 42 -18.07 -17.22 1.74
N ASN A 43 -17.80 -18.05 2.75
CA ASN A 43 -18.56 -18.06 3.99
C ASN A 43 -18.38 -16.75 4.78
N GLY A 44 -17.15 -16.25 4.87
CA GLY A 44 -16.87 -14.93 5.45
C GLY A 44 -17.49 -13.79 4.66
N PHE A 45 -17.62 -13.91 3.34
CA PHE A 45 -18.35 -12.97 2.50
C PHE A 45 -19.87 -13.00 2.80
N LEU A 46 -20.46 -14.19 2.85
CA LEU A 46 -21.88 -14.38 3.17
C LEU A 46 -22.23 -13.81 4.55
N GLN A 47 -21.36 -13.99 5.54
CA GLN A 47 -21.52 -13.44 6.90
C GLN A 47 -21.49 -11.92 6.97
N ARG A 48 -20.81 -11.25 6.03
CA ARG A 48 -20.72 -9.77 6.00
C ARG A 48 -21.93 -9.11 5.34
N MET A 49 -22.75 -9.86 4.61
CA MET A 49 -23.97 -9.31 4.02
C MET A 49 -25.00 -9.04 5.12
N LYS A 50 -25.31 -7.75 5.34
CA LYS A 50 -26.33 -7.33 6.30
C LYS A 50 -27.70 -7.88 5.91
N ASN A 51 -28.27 -8.71 6.77
CA ASN A 51 -29.66 -9.15 6.69
C ASN A 51 -30.53 -8.21 7.52
N ASN A 52 -31.22 -7.27 6.88
CA ASN A 52 -32.21 -6.41 7.56
C ASN A 52 -33.49 -7.21 7.97
N GLY A 53 -33.33 -8.40 8.57
CA GLY A 53 -34.42 -9.24 9.08
C GLY A 53 -35.28 -9.96 8.02
N GLN A 54 -35.02 -9.78 6.72
CA GLN A 54 -35.85 -10.36 5.65
C GLN A 54 -35.25 -11.66 5.10
N ALA A 55 -35.45 -12.77 5.82
CA ALA A 55 -34.96 -14.10 5.43
C ALA A 55 -35.47 -14.55 4.04
N ASP A 56 -36.72 -14.24 3.69
CA ASP A 56 -37.31 -14.63 2.40
C ASP A 56 -36.64 -13.99 1.18
N LYS A 57 -36.00 -12.83 1.37
CA LYS A 57 -35.27 -12.13 0.29
C LYS A 57 -33.77 -12.40 0.32
N PHE A 58 -33.30 -13.21 1.28
CA PHE A 58 -31.88 -13.48 1.50
C PHE A 58 -31.25 -14.17 0.30
N GLY A 59 -31.85 -15.25 -0.21
CA GLY A 59 -31.33 -15.99 -1.36
C GLY A 59 -31.19 -15.12 -2.62
N LEU A 60 -32.21 -14.29 -2.90
CA LEU A 60 -32.17 -13.33 -4.01
C LEU A 60 -31.13 -12.23 -3.81
N THR A 61 -30.92 -11.77 -2.59
CA THR A 61 -29.93 -10.74 -2.25
C THR A 61 -28.51 -11.27 -2.35
N ILE A 62 -28.27 -12.49 -1.86
CA ILE A 62 -26.99 -13.20 -2.04
C ILE A 62 -26.71 -13.41 -3.52
N MET A 63 -27.68 -13.94 -4.28
CA MET A 63 -27.48 -14.24 -5.69
C MET A 63 -27.17 -12.96 -6.48
N LYS A 64 -27.93 -11.88 -6.26
CA LYS A 64 -27.66 -10.59 -6.89
C LYS A 64 -26.27 -10.05 -6.52
N SER A 65 -25.89 -10.14 -5.24
CA SER A 65 -24.58 -9.71 -4.77
C SER A 65 -23.46 -10.55 -5.40
N PHE A 66 -23.61 -11.87 -5.41
CA PHE A 66 -22.67 -12.81 -6.00
C PHE A 66 -22.48 -12.57 -7.50
N CYS A 67 -23.55 -12.40 -8.27
CA CYS A 67 -23.46 -12.07 -9.69
C CYS A 67 -22.76 -10.72 -9.93
N GLN A 68 -22.98 -9.72 -9.06
CA GLN A 68 -22.27 -8.44 -9.15
C GLN A 68 -20.77 -8.61 -8.88
N TRP A 69 -20.41 -9.43 -7.90
CA TRP A 69 -19.01 -9.78 -7.63
C TRP A 69 -18.35 -10.55 -8.77
N GLN A 70 -19.04 -11.53 -9.35
CA GLN A 70 -18.54 -12.24 -10.51
C GLN A 70 -18.24 -11.28 -11.66
N ARG A 71 -19.14 -10.33 -11.95
CA ARG A 71 -18.92 -9.30 -12.96
C ARG A 71 -17.66 -8.47 -12.67
N LEU A 72 -17.48 -8.04 -11.42
CA LEU A 72 -16.29 -7.31 -10.98
C LEU A 72 -15.00 -8.11 -11.19
N PHE A 73 -14.98 -9.39 -10.81
CA PHE A 73 -13.82 -10.25 -11.02
C PHE A 73 -13.55 -10.54 -12.49
N THR A 74 -14.57 -10.62 -13.35
CA THR A 74 -14.39 -10.80 -14.80
C THR A 74 -13.88 -9.55 -15.52
N THR A 75 -14.17 -8.35 -15.00
CA THR A 75 -13.61 -7.10 -15.51
C THR A 75 -12.17 -6.86 -15.05
N MET A 76 -11.67 -7.63 -14.07
CA MET A 76 -10.24 -7.64 -13.81
C MET A 76 -9.54 -8.31 -14.99
N PRO A 77 -8.38 -7.80 -15.46
CA PRO A 77 -7.57 -8.55 -16.39
C PRO A 77 -7.22 -9.89 -15.72
N LEU A 78 -7.81 -10.97 -16.20
CA LEU A 78 -7.31 -12.32 -15.97
C LEU A 78 -5.87 -12.28 -16.48
N HIS A 79 -4.89 -12.34 -15.59
CA HIS A 79 -3.48 -12.36 -15.97
C HIS A 79 -3.33 -13.35 -17.15
N PRO A 80 -3.06 -12.87 -18.38
CA PRO A 80 -2.73 -13.78 -19.45
C PRO A 80 -1.43 -14.46 -19.02
N ASN A 81 -1.35 -15.76 -19.29
CA ASN A 81 -0.18 -16.61 -19.13
C ASN A 81 1.12 -15.80 -18.98
N LYS A 82 1.81 -15.98 -17.85
CA LYS A 82 3.16 -15.42 -17.61
C LYS A 82 4.11 -15.86 -18.72
N SER A 83 4.13 -15.12 -19.82
CA SER A 83 5.28 -15.02 -20.69
C SER A 83 6.35 -14.27 -19.91
N LYS A 84 7.58 -14.76 -20.02
CA LYS A 84 8.75 -14.24 -19.31
C LYS A 84 9.03 -12.79 -19.75
N CYS A 85 8.52 -11.81 -19.02
CA CYS A 85 9.07 -10.46 -18.84
C CYS A 85 8.13 -9.69 -17.89
N GLU A 86 8.66 -8.78 -17.07
CA GLU A 86 7.96 -7.99 -16.03
C GLU A 86 7.75 -8.69 -14.68
N GLU A 87 8.88 -9.04 -14.06
CA GLU A 87 8.91 -9.26 -12.62
C GLU A 87 8.64 -7.94 -11.87
N SER A 88 7.52 -7.90 -11.13
CA SER A 88 7.27 -7.14 -9.88
C SER A 88 6.09 -6.18 -9.80
N GLU A 89 5.01 -6.39 -10.54
CA GLU A 89 3.70 -5.85 -10.16
C GLU A 89 3.01 -6.85 -9.22
N LEU A 90 3.13 -6.65 -7.91
CA LEU A 90 2.43 -7.47 -6.91
C LEU A 90 1.08 -6.81 -6.61
N ASP A 91 0.01 -7.60 -6.67
CA ASP A 91 -1.30 -7.19 -6.16
C ASP A 91 -1.21 -7.00 -4.64
N PHE A 92 -1.24 -5.74 -4.21
CA PHE A 92 -1.23 -5.35 -2.81
C PHE A 92 -2.67 -5.24 -2.32
N GLN A 93 -3.03 -6.11 -1.38
CA GLN A 93 -4.34 -6.04 -0.73
C GLN A 93 -4.34 -4.88 0.27
N LEU A 94 -5.24 -3.92 0.06
CA LEU A 94 -5.33 -2.73 0.91
C LEU A 94 -5.92 -3.10 2.27
N ASN A 95 -5.35 -2.53 3.33
CA ASN A 95 -6.01 -2.47 4.63
C ASN A 95 -7.23 -1.55 4.50
N TRP A 96 -8.32 -1.87 5.21
CA TRP A 96 -9.56 -1.08 5.22
C TRP A 96 -9.33 0.43 5.49
N SER A 97 -8.45 0.77 6.42
CA SER A 97 -8.11 2.17 6.72
C SER A 97 -7.47 2.89 5.53
N LEU A 98 -6.51 2.26 4.87
CA LEU A 98 -5.87 2.77 3.66
C LEU A 98 -6.84 2.80 2.48
N TYR A 99 -7.74 1.82 2.38
CA TYR A 99 -8.77 1.74 1.35
C TYR A 99 -9.71 2.95 1.43
N ILE A 100 -10.25 3.27 2.61
CA ILE A 100 -11.12 4.43 2.79
C ILE A 100 -10.39 5.73 2.43
N GLN A 101 -9.15 5.91 2.93
CA GLN A 101 -8.37 7.11 2.62
C GLN A 101 -8.11 7.27 1.11
N LEU A 102 -7.76 6.18 0.43
CA LEU A 102 -7.59 6.17 -1.03
C LEU A 102 -8.90 6.49 -1.74
N LEU A 103 -10.00 5.86 -1.32
CA LEU A 103 -11.33 6.08 -1.91
C LEU A 103 -11.77 7.55 -1.77
N ASP A 104 -11.58 8.16 -0.61
CA ASP A 104 -11.90 9.57 -0.38
C ASP A 104 -11.03 10.49 -1.25
N CYS A 105 -9.74 10.17 -1.41
CA CYS A 105 -8.85 10.90 -2.32
C CYS A 105 -9.25 10.75 -3.79
N LEU A 106 -9.72 9.57 -4.19
CA LEU A 106 -10.16 9.30 -5.56
C LEU A 106 -11.49 10.00 -5.86
N LYS A 107 -12.46 9.96 -4.94
CA LYS A 107 -13.75 10.66 -5.07
C LYS A 107 -13.61 12.17 -5.26
N LYS A 108 -12.58 12.79 -4.67
CA LYS A 108 -12.26 14.22 -4.92
C LYS A 108 -11.86 14.51 -6.36
N THR A 109 -11.23 13.55 -7.04
CA THR A 109 -10.77 13.71 -8.43
C THR A 109 -11.82 13.21 -9.43
N SER A 110 -12.48 12.09 -9.11
CA SER A 110 -13.51 11.45 -9.92
C SER A 110 -14.70 11.12 -9.01
N PRO A 111 -15.75 11.97 -8.97
CA PRO A 111 -16.89 11.79 -8.06
C PRO A 111 -17.73 10.54 -8.36
N GLU A 112 -17.60 9.98 -9.57
CA GLU A 112 -18.29 8.76 -9.99
C GLU A 112 -17.71 7.46 -9.39
N MET A 113 -16.58 7.55 -8.67
CA MET A 113 -15.88 6.39 -8.10
C MET A 113 -16.68 5.79 -6.94
N CYS A 114 -17.09 4.53 -7.12
CA CYS A 114 -17.91 3.78 -6.17
C CYS A 114 -17.07 2.85 -5.28
N ASP A 115 -17.52 2.69 -4.03
CA ASP A 115 -17.00 1.70 -3.09
C ASP A 115 -17.39 0.30 -3.55
N TYR A 116 -16.45 -0.64 -3.61
CA TYR A 116 -16.76 -2.02 -4.04
C TYR A 116 -17.77 -2.73 -3.13
N SER A 117 -17.83 -2.36 -1.85
CA SER A 117 -18.65 -3.01 -0.83
C SER A 117 -20.11 -2.56 -0.89
N ASN A 118 -20.40 -1.40 -1.47
CA ASN A 118 -21.74 -0.83 -1.55
C ASN A 118 -22.49 -1.37 -2.77
N LEU A 119 -23.11 -2.53 -2.58
CA LEU A 119 -23.98 -3.14 -3.57
C LEU A 119 -25.41 -2.57 -3.48
N PRO A 120 -26.15 -2.49 -4.61
CA PRO A 120 -25.81 -2.93 -5.96
C PRO A 120 -25.13 -1.84 -6.81
N HIS A 121 -24.17 -2.25 -7.65
CA HIS A 121 -23.47 -1.35 -8.57
C HIS A 121 -24.26 -1.10 -9.87
N PRO A 122 -24.35 0.16 -10.36
CA PRO A 122 -24.89 0.45 -11.68
C PRO A 122 -24.04 -0.19 -12.79
N LYS A 123 -24.66 -0.48 -13.96
CA LYS A 123 -23.93 -1.02 -15.11
C LYS A 123 -22.95 0.03 -15.64
N GLY A 124 -21.66 -0.33 -15.74
CA GLY A 124 -20.61 0.59 -16.17
C GLY A 124 -20.04 1.49 -15.07
N ALA A 125 -20.42 1.26 -13.81
CA ALA A 125 -19.88 2.01 -12.68
C ALA A 125 -18.36 1.82 -12.57
N ASN A 126 -17.64 2.92 -12.34
CA ASN A 126 -16.23 2.90 -12.01
C ASN A 126 -16.07 2.55 -10.53
N ILE A 127 -15.60 1.33 -10.26
CA ILE A 127 -15.57 0.75 -8.91
C ILE A 127 -14.13 0.64 -8.43
N PHE A 128 -13.83 1.23 -7.28
CA PHE A 128 -12.53 1.11 -6.65
C PHE A 128 -12.45 -0.18 -5.83
N LEU A 129 -11.60 -1.11 -6.27
CA LEU A 129 -11.42 -2.42 -5.63
C LEU A 129 -10.43 -2.34 -4.47
N ASN A 130 -10.46 -3.35 -3.59
CA ASN A 130 -9.54 -3.45 -2.44
C ASN A 130 -8.09 -3.86 -2.78
N TYR A 131 -7.68 -3.66 -4.03
CA TYR A 131 -6.37 -4.08 -4.54
C TYR A 131 -5.73 -2.90 -5.24
N ALA A 132 -4.44 -2.69 -4.98
CA ALA A 132 -3.60 -1.72 -5.67
C ALA A 132 -2.32 -2.41 -6.15
N LYS A 133 -1.68 -1.88 -7.18
CA LYS A 133 -0.38 -2.37 -7.63
C LYS A 133 0.71 -1.70 -6.80
N GLU A 134 1.54 -2.47 -6.12
CA GLU A 134 2.69 -1.91 -5.42
C GLU A 134 3.87 -1.74 -6.38
N LEU A 135 4.43 -0.53 -6.43
CA LEU A 135 5.62 -0.20 -7.21
C LEU A 135 6.86 -0.16 -6.31
N ARG A 136 8.01 -0.52 -6.87
CA ARG A 136 9.31 -0.39 -6.18
C ARG A 136 9.85 1.04 -6.19
N SER A 137 9.53 1.79 -7.25
CA SER A 137 10.01 3.16 -7.42
C SER A 137 9.06 3.99 -8.25
N ILE A 138 9.10 5.30 -8.04
CA ILE A 138 8.43 6.31 -8.87
C ILE A 138 9.37 7.49 -9.11
N GLU A 139 9.31 8.07 -10.29
CA GLU A 139 9.95 9.33 -10.60
C GLU A 139 9.00 10.47 -10.25
N CYS A 140 9.48 11.41 -9.43
CA CYS A 140 8.74 12.58 -8.97
C CYS A 140 9.54 13.84 -9.30
N GLY A 141 8.85 14.94 -9.59
CA GLY A 141 9.47 16.22 -9.93
C GLY A 141 9.11 16.70 -11.34
N LYS A 142 9.55 17.92 -11.68
CA LYS A 142 9.35 18.54 -13.00
C LYS A 142 10.70 19.08 -13.50
N GLY A 143 11.01 18.84 -14.78
CA GLY A 143 12.20 19.39 -15.44
C GLY A 143 13.53 18.84 -14.86
N PRO A 144 14.54 19.69 -14.58
CA PRO A 144 15.85 19.25 -14.10
C PRO A 144 15.84 18.68 -12.66
N SER A 145 14.70 18.80 -11.95
CA SER A 145 14.51 18.32 -10.57
C SER A 145 13.74 17.01 -10.49
N ILE A 146 13.85 16.14 -11.50
CA ILE A 146 13.29 14.79 -11.45
C ILE A 146 14.16 13.93 -10.52
N PHE A 147 13.53 13.29 -9.55
CA PHE A 147 14.18 12.40 -8.60
C PHE A 147 13.40 11.09 -8.46
N LYS A 148 14.14 10.01 -8.23
CA LYS A 148 13.58 8.67 -8.11
C LYS A 148 13.37 8.31 -6.64
N VAL A 149 12.10 8.22 -6.23
CA VAL A 149 11.68 7.77 -4.91
C VAL A 149 11.59 6.25 -4.90
N LEU A 150 12.13 5.61 -3.87
CA LEU A 150 12.07 4.16 -3.68
C LEU A 150 11.27 3.81 -2.42
N ASN A 151 10.65 2.62 -2.41
CA ASN A 151 10.06 2.05 -1.19
C ASN A 151 11.10 1.43 -0.24
N LYS A 152 12.39 1.38 -0.65
CA LYS A 152 13.51 0.84 0.12
C LYS A 152 14.68 1.84 0.17
N PRO A 153 15.55 1.74 1.19
CA PRO A 153 16.79 2.52 1.26
C PRO A 153 17.61 2.37 -0.04
N PRO A 154 18.38 3.40 -0.44
CA PRO A 154 18.69 4.62 0.32
C PRO A 154 17.74 5.81 0.06
N ASN A 155 16.88 5.76 -0.96
CA ASN A 155 16.07 6.90 -1.40
C ASN A 155 14.60 6.79 -1.01
N ASN A 156 14.34 6.43 0.25
CA ASN A 156 12.99 6.22 0.78
C ASN A 156 12.58 7.25 1.85
N ILE A 157 13.41 8.25 2.14
CA ILE A 157 12.98 9.40 2.97
C ILE A 157 12.70 10.58 2.06
N ILE A 158 11.51 11.14 2.22
CA ILE A 158 11.03 12.25 1.39
C ILE A 158 10.61 13.43 2.25
N LYS A 159 10.71 14.61 1.64
CA LYS A 159 10.11 15.87 2.08
C LYS A 159 8.83 16.05 1.27
N TYR A 160 7.71 16.29 1.93
CA TYR A 160 6.42 16.46 1.28
C TYR A 160 5.58 17.56 1.93
N LYS A 161 4.67 18.14 1.16
CA LYS A 161 3.74 19.16 1.64
C LYS A 161 2.50 18.47 2.22
N ALA A 162 2.24 18.68 3.50
CA ALA A 162 1.02 18.23 4.15
C ALA A 162 -0.19 19.05 3.67
N THR A 163 -1.40 18.55 3.92
CA THR A 163 -2.67 19.20 3.55
C THR A 163 -2.82 20.61 4.14
N HIS A 164 -2.13 20.91 5.24
CA HIS A 164 -2.11 22.23 5.89
C HIS A 164 -0.95 23.14 5.44
N GLY A 165 -0.26 22.83 4.34
CA GLY A 165 0.84 23.63 3.79
C GLY A 165 2.18 23.45 4.52
N ASN A 166 2.20 22.80 5.67
CA ASN A 166 3.44 22.50 6.41
C ASN A 166 4.27 21.45 5.67
N VAL A 167 5.58 21.67 5.64
CA VAL A 167 6.53 20.72 5.06
C VAL A 167 6.93 19.69 6.12
N LEU A 168 6.63 18.43 5.85
CA LEU A 168 6.92 17.29 6.71
C LEU A 168 7.95 16.36 6.06
N HIS A 169 8.58 15.56 6.91
CA HIS A 169 9.46 14.48 6.50
C HIS A 169 8.79 13.14 6.79
N GLY A 170 9.06 12.15 5.96
CA GLY A 170 8.54 10.82 6.19
C GLY A 170 9.28 9.73 5.43
N ALA A 171 9.20 8.50 5.93
CA ALA A 171 9.74 7.32 5.28
C ALA A 171 8.65 6.66 4.42
N VAL A 172 8.91 6.48 3.14
CA VAL A 172 8.04 5.76 2.21
C VAL A 172 7.99 4.28 2.63
N ALA A 173 6.79 3.82 2.94
CA ALA A 173 6.50 2.42 3.26
C ALA A 173 6.06 1.66 2.00
N HIS A 174 5.12 2.22 1.25
CA HIS A 174 4.58 1.62 0.02
C HIS A 174 4.36 2.69 -1.05
N ILE A 175 4.53 2.31 -2.32
CA ILE A 175 4.16 3.14 -3.47
C ILE A 175 3.04 2.40 -4.19
N LEU A 176 1.85 2.96 -4.20
CA LEU A 176 0.64 2.31 -4.67
C LEU A 176 0.16 2.97 -5.95
N LYS A 177 0.13 2.20 -7.04
CA LYS A 177 -0.47 2.55 -8.32
C LYS A 177 -1.90 2.01 -8.34
N VAL A 178 -2.84 2.94 -8.48
CA VAL A 178 -4.26 2.66 -8.59
C VAL A 178 -4.71 3.01 -10.00
N CYS A 179 -5.18 2.01 -10.75
CA CYS A 179 -5.77 2.23 -12.05
C CYS A 179 -7.29 2.42 -11.89
N SER A 180 -7.79 3.54 -12.37
CA SER A 180 -9.20 3.79 -12.68
C SER A 180 -9.43 3.50 -14.16
N THR A 181 -10.70 3.39 -14.58
CA THR A 181 -11.10 3.17 -16.00
C THR A 181 -10.33 4.01 -17.01
N ASP A 182 -10.11 5.30 -16.71
CA ASP A 182 -9.50 6.25 -17.64
C ASP A 182 -8.17 6.84 -17.15
N ASN A 183 -7.91 6.81 -15.83
CA ASN A 183 -6.77 7.48 -15.21
C ASN A 183 -5.99 6.54 -14.29
N THR A 184 -4.67 6.69 -14.29
CA THR A 184 -3.80 6.04 -13.31
C THR A 184 -3.35 7.05 -12.27
N TYR A 185 -3.61 6.74 -11.01
CA TYR A 185 -3.18 7.54 -9.86
C TYR A 185 -2.06 6.82 -9.13
N VAL A 186 -1.03 7.55 -8.70
CA VAL A 186 0.03 7.00 -7.85
C VAL A 186 0.07 7.73 -6.51
N PHE A 187 -0.01 6.95 -5.45
CA PHE A 187 0.02 7.41 -4.07
C PHE A 187 1.20 6.79 -3.34
N LEU A 188 1.81 7.56 -2.44
CA LEU A 188 2.85 7.11 -1.54
C LEU A 188 2.25 6.98 -0.14
N VAL A 189 2.40 5.81 0.47
CA VAL A 189 2.10 5.58 1.89
C VAL A 189 3.36 5.87 2.67
N VAL A 190 3.32 6.89 3.52
CA VAL A 190 4.50 7.47 4.17
C VAL A 190 4.33 7.40 5.68
N LYS A 191 5.32 6.87 6.38
CA LYS A 191 5.41 6.97 7.84
C LYS A 191 5.91 8.34 8.23
N THR A 192 5.06 9.12 8.87
CA THR A 192 5.33 10.51 9.25
C THR A 192 6.43 10.55 10.31
N MET A 193 7.38 11.47 10.16
CA MET A 193 8.46 11.66 11.13
C MET A 193 8.18 12.84 12.04
N LYS A 194 8.38 12.63 13.34
CA LYS A 194 8.27 13.68 14.35
C LYS A 194 9.63 14.28 14.62
N LYS A 195 9.73 15.60 14.57
CA LYS A 195 10.97 16.30 14.93
C LYS A 195 11.17 16.20 16.44
N ILE A 196 12.38 15.85 16.86
CA ILE A 196 12.76 15.80 18.27
C ILE A 196 13.44 17.13 18.60
N HIS A 197 13.00 17.75 19.68
CA HIS A 197 13.64 18.93 20.26
C HIS A 197 14.44 18.51 21.48
N HIS A 198 15.72 18.87 21.53
CA HIS A 198 16.57 18.51 22.66
C HIS A 198 16.40 19.51 23.81
N ALA A 199 16.44 19.00 25.04
CA ALA A 199 16.34 19.84 26.25
C ALA A 199 17.45 20.90 26.32
N SER A 200 18.64 20.58 25.78
CA SER A 200 19.70 21.54 25.50
C SER A 200 19.49 22.18 24.12
N ASN A 201 19.11 23.46 24.12
CA ASN A 201 18.93 24.25 22.89
C ASN A 201 20.22 24.37 22.06
N THR A 202 21.39 24.13 22.66
CA THR A 202 22.68 24.19 21.96
C THR A 202 22.78 23.17 20.82
N LEU A 203 22.27 21.96 21.02
CA LEU A 203 22.32 20.90 20.02
C LEU A 203 21.41 21.24 18.83
N ASP A 204 20.19 21.69 19.11
CA ASP A 204 19.23 22.14 18.09
C ASP A 204 19.82 23.29 17.24
N VAL A 205 20.55 24.23 17.86
CA VAL A 205 21.25 25.31 17.14
C VAL A 205 22.33 24.77 16.22
N ILE A 206 23.13 23.80 16.67
CA ILE A 206 24.18 23.17 15.85
C ILE A 206 23.57 22.41 14.68
N LEU A 207 22.57 21.56 14.94
CA LEU A 207 21.88 20.79 13.89
C LEU A 207 21.25 21.72 12.85
N LYS A 208 20.62 22.81 13.29
CA LYS A 208 20.06 23.83 12.39
C LYS A 208 21.13 24.47 11.50
N ARG A 209 22.32 24.77 12.03
CA ARG A 209 23.44 25.31 11.23
C ARG A 209 23.96 24.30 10.20
N LEU A 210 23.94 23.01 10.55
CA LEU A 210 24.33 21.93 9.65
C LEU A 210 23.22 21.51 8.67
N SER A 211 22.06 22.18 8.69
CA SER A 211 20.88 21.80 7.91
C SER A 211 20.43 20.35 8.16
N ILE A 212 20.58 19.88 9.40
CA ILE A 212 20.16 18.54 9.84
C ILE A 212 18.95 18.67 10.75
N VAL A 213 18.01 17.74 10.61
CA VAL A 213 16.85 17.60 11.49
C VAL A 213 16.92 16.23 12.15
N HIS A 214 16.79 16.21 13.47
CA HIS A 214 16.69 14.97 14.23
C HIS A 214 15.21 14.57 14.37
N CYS A 215 14.91 13.34 13.96
CA CYS A 215 13.56 12.84 13.83
C CYS A 215 13.39 11.47 14.47
N GLU A 216 12.22 11.24 15.04
CA GLU A 216 11.71 9.92 15.39
C GLU A 216 10.79 9.41 14.27
N ARG A 217 10.83 8.11 13.97
CA ARG A 217 9.91 7.49 13.02
C ARG A 217 8.55 7.29 13.69
N GLY A 218 7.54 8.02 13.21
CA GLY A 218 6.18 7.86 13.68
C GLY A 218 5.55 6.53 13.26
N LEU A 219 4.49 6.17 13.97
CA LEU A 219 3.68 4.98 13.72
C LEU A 219 2.50 5.24 12.75
N VAL A 220 2.17 6.52 12.53
CA VAL A 220 1.06 6.95 11.69
C VAL A 220 1.50 6.95 10.23
N ASN A 221 0.66 6.37 9.38
CA ASN A 221 0.84 6.41 7.93
C ASN A 221 -0.01 7.55 7.36
N ASP A 222 0.62 8.43 6.59
CA ASP A 222 -0.02 9.44 5.77
C ASP A 222 -0.03 9.02 4.31
N LEU A 223 -1.08 9.42 3.60
CA LEU A 223 -1.24 9.19 2.16
C LEU A 223 -0.87 10.45 1.38
N VAL A 224 0.15 10.36 0.53
CA VAL A 224 0.71 11.50 -0.19
C VAL A 224 0.62 11.26 -1.70
N LYS A 225 0.06 12.21 -2.45
CA LYS A 225 0.12 12.19 -3.93
C LYS A 225 1.54 12.46 -4.40
N ALA A 226 1.97 11.83 -5.49
CA ALA A 226 3.31 12.03 -6.05
C ALA A 226 3.66 13.52 -6.32
N GLU A 227 2.66 14.33 -6.68
CA GLU A 227 2.79 15.77 -6.93
C GLU A 227 3.14 16.60 -5.69
N ASN A 228 2.80 16.11 -4.49
CA ASN A 228 3.06 16.82 -3.24
C ASN A 228 4.44 16.52 -2.65
N VAL A 229 5.22 15.65 -3.30
CA VAL A 229 6.58 15.31 -2.90
C VAL A 229 7.52 16.39 -3.42
N SER A 230 8.21 17.08 -2.51
CA SER A 230 9.13 18.17 -2.88
C SER A 230 10.56 17.67 -3.14
N GLY A 231 10.96 16.55 -2.53
CA GLY A 231 12.32 16.03 -2.71
C GLY A 231 12.64 14.81 -1.84
N ILE A 232 13.80 14.22 -2.10
CA ILE A 232 14.38 13.12 -1.30
C ILE A 232 15.37 13.73 -0.30
N CYS A 233 15.45 13.14 0.89
CA CYS A 233 16.41 13.56 1.90
C CYS A 233 17.48 12.48 2.12
N ALA A 234 18.74 12.91 2.17
CA ALA A 234 19.81 12.06 2.69
C ALA A 234 19.60 11.87 4.19
N TYR A 235 19.87 10.68 4.71
CA TYR A 235 19.63 10.40 6.12
C TYR A 235 20.61 9.39 6.69
N ARG A 236 20.67 9.36 8.03
CA ARG A 236 21.43 8.39 8.79
C ARG A 236 20.57 7.86 9.93
N ASN A 237 20.45 6.53 10.02
CA ASN A 237 19.83 5.89 11.18
C ASN A 237 20.78 5.98 12.37
N LEU A 238 20.22 6.26 13.54
CA LEU A 238 20.90 6.25 14.82
C LEU A 238 20.38 5.07 15.64
N PRO A 239 21.27 4.29 16.30
CA PRO A 239 20.85 3.26 17.22
C PRO A 239 20.15 3.89 18.42
N ALA A 240 19.39 3.07 19.14
CA ALA A 240 18.85 3.43 20.44
C ALA A 240 19.96 3.97 21.36
N TRP A 241 19.59 4.91 22.23
CA TRP A 241 20.42 5.57 23.25
C TRP A 241 21.44 6.54 22.66
N SER A 242 21.32 6.85 21.37
CA SER A 242 22.01 7.99 20.76
C SER A 242 21.31 9.29 21.14
N LEU A 243 22.08 10.34 21.42
CA LEU A 243 21.55 11.69 21.69
C LEU A 243 20.45 11.71 22.77
N ASP A 244 20.60 10.87 23.79
CA ASP A 244 19.68 10.74 24.93
C ASP A 244 18.26 10.26 24.55
N GLN A 245 18.13 9.51 23.45
CA GLN A 245 16.84 8.95 23.02
C GLN A 245 16.77 7.44 23.31
N LYS A 246 15.69 7.00 23.96
CA LYS A 246 15.53 5.57 24.31
C LYS A 246 15.35 4.68 23.09
N ASP A 247 14.73 5.21 22.05
CA ASP A 247 14.36 4.49 20.82
C ASP A 247 15.29 4.88 19.65
N PRO A 248 15.39 4.04 18.60
CA PRO A 248 16.20 4.35 17.42
C PRO A 248 15.63 5.55 16.64
N THR A 249 16.49 6.51 16.32
CA THR A 249 16.12 7.76 15.66
C THR A 249 16.80 7.92 14.31
N ILE A 250 16.48 9.01 13.61
CA ILE A 250 16.99 9.29 12.26
C ILE A 250 17.44 10.74 12.20
N MET A 251 18.64 10.97 11.69
CA MET A 251 19.07 12.30 11.26
C MET A 251 18.80 12.47 9.77
N VAL A 252 18.08 13.52 9.42
CA VAL A 252 17.69 13.84 8.05
C VAL A 252 18.39 15.12 7.64
N HIS A 253 19.15 15.07 6.55
CA HIS A 253 19.76 16.24 5.95
C HIS A 253 18.74 16.95 5.05
N VAL A 254 18.46 18.20 5.38
CA VAL A 254 17.58 19.05 4.61
C VAL A 254 18.45 19.82 3.62
N LEU A 255 18.59 19.28 2.42
CA LEU A 255 19.17 20.05 1.31
C LEU A 255 18.27 21.28 1.10
N LYS A 256 18.85 22.47 1.16
CA LYS A 256 18.13 23.70 0.76
C LYS A 256 17.73 23.51 -0.69
N ASP A 257 16.47 23.81 -0.97
CA ASP A 257 15.95 23.82 -2.33
C ASP A 257 16.86 24.78 -3.13
N CYS A 258 17.47 24.31 -4.23
CA CYS A 258 18.23 25.16 -5.15
C CYS A 258 17.23 26.07 -5.89
N GLU A 259 16.75 27.11 -5.22
CA GLU A 259 16.01 28.20 -5.84
C GLU A 259 16.69 29.54 -5.50
N SER A 260 17.19 30.18 -6.55
CA SER A 260 17.66 31.57 -6.70
C SER A 260 18.96 32.00 -5.99
N GLY A 261 19.83 32.61 -6.80
CA GLY A 261 21.20 33.03 -6.49
C GLY A 261 21.32 34.17 -5.47
N PRO A 262 22.55 34.71 -5.30
CA PRO A 262 22.83 35.70 -4.27
C PRO A 262 22.01 36.96 -4.54
N THR A 263 21.07 37.27 -3.65
CA THR A 263 20.59 38.65 -3.49
C THR A 263 21.82 39.50 -3.14
N SER A 264 22.23 40.28 -4.11
CA SER A 264 23.21 41.35 -4.01
C SER A 264 22.81 42.32 -2.90
N GLU A 265 23.44 42.18 -1.74
CA GLU A 265 23.61 43.31 -0.82
C GLU A 265 24.75 44.18 -1.38
N LEU A 266 24.38 45.12 -2.23
CA LEU A 266 25.18 46.31 -2.52
C LEU A 266 24.26 47.52 -2.45
N THR A 267 24.77 48.57 -1.80
CA THR A 267 24.27 49.95 -1.66
C THR A 267 23.38 50.27 -0.45
N SER A 268 24.01 50.69 0.65
CA SER A 268 23.80 52.05 1.21
C SER A 268 24.78 52.33 2.36
N VAL A 269 25.98 52.83 2.01
CA VAL A 269 26.67 53.96 2.67
C VAL A 269 27.43 54.70 1.58
#